data_AF-A0A6B2EHP4-F1
#
_entry.id   AF-A0A6B2EHP4-F1
#
_cell.length_a   1.000
_cell.length_b   1.000
_cell.length_c   1.000
_cell.angle_alpha   90.00
_cell.angle_beta   90.00
_cell.angle_gamma   90.00
#
_symmetry.space_group_name_H-M   'P 1'
#
loop_
_entity.id
_entity.type
_entity.pdbx_description
1 polymer ?
#
loop_
_entity_poly.entity_id
_entity_poly.type
_entity_poly.pdbx_seq_one_letter_code
_entity_poly.pdbx_strand_id
1 'polypeptide(L)'
;QDDELEVSAQDFNKLTDIHHKSGYKDGISDGREQKYQEGFDAGFKDGFHHAFLVGKYVALQKDNSEDLLLKNPKTGHCQICLDPLLLDKDLKQLEEVNAAHTQKIHEKIE
;
A
#
# COMPACT_ATOMS: atom_id res chain seq x y z
N GLN A 1 47.90 -30.99 19.10
CA GLN A 1 46.48 -31.40 19.15
C GLN A 1 45.64 -30.29 19.76
N ASP A 2 46.05 -29.69 20.87
CA ASP A 2 45.31 -28.57 21.48
C ASP A 2 45.29 -27.29 20.63
N ASP A 3 46.41 -26.92 19.98
CA ASP A 3 46.46 -25.73 19.10
C ASP A 3 45.50 -25.81 17.90
N GLU A 4 45.29 -27.01 17.36
CA GLU A 4 44.44 -27.25 16.19
C GLU A 4 42.95 -27.16 16.56
N LEU A 5 42.60 -27.63 17.76
CA LEU A 5 41.27 -27.48 18.34
C LEU A 5 40.95 -26.01 18.65
N GLU A 6 41.92 -25.25 19.15
CA GLU A 6 41.74 -23.84 19.47
C GLU A 6 41.54 -22.99 18.20
N VAL A 7 42.31 -23.23 17.14
CA VAL A 7 42.13 -22.56 15.84
C VAL A 7 40.76 -22.88 15.24
N SER A 8 40.34 -24.15 15.28
CA SER A 8 39.03 -24.57 14.79
C SER A 8 37.87 -23.89 15.53
N ALA A 9 37.97 -23.78 16.87
CA ALA A 9 36.97 -23.09 17.68
C ALA A 9 36.88 -21.59 17.36
N GLN A 10 38.03 -20.92 17.14
CA GLN A 10 38.07 -19.51 16.75
C GLN A 10 37.44 -19.28 15.38
N ASP A 11 37.71 -20.14 14.41
CA ASP A 11 37.14 -20.02 13.07
C ASP A 11 35.63 -20.30 13.06
N PHE A 12 35.17 -21.26 13.86
CA PHE A 12 33.75 -21.50 14.05
C PHE A 12 33.02 -20.28 14.66
N ASN A 13 33.63 -19.65 15.67
CA ASN A 13 33.08 -18.43 16.28
C ASN A 13 33.01 -17.26 15.28
N LYS A 14 34.06 -17.06 14.47
CA LYS A 14 34.04 -16.04 13.40
C LYS A 14 32.93 -16.30 12.40
N LEU A 15 32.77 -17.55 11.98
CA LEU A 15 31.73 -17.94 11.03
C LEU A 15 30.34 -17.65 11.61
N THR A 16 30.14 -18.02 12.88
CA THR A 16 28.90 -17.79 13.62
C THR A 16 28.57 -16.30 13.71
N ASP A 17 29.56 -15.46 14.04
CA ASP A 17 29.38 -14.00 14.11
C ASP A 17 29.02 -13.39 12.75
N ILE A 18 29.64 -13.87 11.66
CA ILE A 18 29.31 -13.43 10.30
C ILE A 18 27.87 -13.78 9.97
N HIS A 19 27.46 -15.02 10.22
CA HIS A 19 26.08 -15.45 9.96
C HIS A 19 25.07 -14.70 10.82
N HIS A 20 25.36 -14.44 12.09
CA HIS A 20 24.48 -13.67 12.96
C HIS A 20 24.29 -12.22 12.45
N LYS A 21 25.39 -11.57 12.04
CA LYS A 21 25.33 -10.21 11.47
C LYS A 21 24.61 -10.17 10.13
N SER A 22 24.80 -11.18 9.28
CA SER A 22 24.07 -11.28 8.01
C SER A 22 22.58 -11.48 8.26
N GLY A 23 22.22 -12.51 9.04
CA GLY A 23 20.83 -12.83 9.32
C GLY A 23 20.05 -11.68 9.97
N TYR A 24 20.70 -10.89 10.83
CA TYR A 24 20.08 -9.68 11.38
C TYR A 24 19.80 -8.63 10.30
N LYS A 25 20.76 -8.37 9.39
CA LYS A 25 20.56 -7.42 8.29
C LYS A 25 19.48 -7.89 7.32
N ASP A 26 19.50 -9.18 7.00
CA ASP A 26 18.53 -9.81 6.11
C ASP A 26 17.13 -9.70 6.72
N GLY A 27 16.97 -10.05 8.00
CA GLY A 27 15.68 -9.91 8.70
C GLY A 27 15.14 -8.47 8.76
N ILE A 28 16.02 -7.46 8.92
CA ILE A 28 15.62 -6.04 8.85
C ILE A 28 15.19 -5.65 7.44
N SER A 29 15.87 -6.16 6.41
CA SER A 29 15.54 -5.92 5.00
C SER A 29 14.21 -6.56 4.65
N ASP A 30 14.04 -7.84 4.97
CA ASP A 30 12.84 -8.63 4.69
C ASP A 30 11.61 -8.04 5.39
N GLY A 31 11.74 -7.67 6.66
CA GLY A 31 10.64 -7.04 7.40
C GLY A 31 10.20 -5.70 6.81
N ARG A 32 11.14 -4.92 6.26
CA ARG A 32 10.83 -3.66 5.57
C ARG A 32 10.12 -3.92 4.24
N GLU A 33 10.66 -4.83 3.44
CA GLU A 33 10.10 -5.17 2.14
C GLU A 33 8.68 -5.74 2.29
N GLN A 34 8.47 -6.63 3.27
CA GLN A 34 7.16 -7.17 3.59
C GLN A 34 6.16 -6.05 3.89
N LYS A 35 6.53 -5.05 4.72
CA LYS A 35 5.63 -3.94 5.04
C LYS A 35 5.31 -3.07 3.84
N TYR A 36 6.27 -2.85 2.93
CA TYR A 36 6.02 -2.14 1.69
C TYR A 36 5.09 -2.92 0.77
N GLN A 37 5.30 -4.23 0.63
CA GLN A 37 4.45 -5.07 -0.22
C GLN A 37 3.02 -5.14 0.33
N GLU A 38 2.85 -5.28 1.65
CA GLU A 38 1.53 -5.25 2.31
C GLU A 38 0.78 -3.94 2.00
N GLY A 39 1.46 -2.80 2.10
CA GLY A 39 0.87 -1.50 1.78
C GLY A 39 0.56 -1.34 0.29
N PHE A 40 1.47 -1.80 -0.58
CA PHE A 40 1.28 -1.76 -2.03
C PHE A 40 0.09 -2.63 -2.46
N ASP A 41 0.03 -3.88 -2.01
CA ASP A 41 -1.03 -4.83 -2.38
C ASP A 41 -2.41 -4.32 -1.94
N ALA A 42 -2.49 -3.78 -0.71
CA ALA A 42 -3.71 -3.17 -0.20
C ALA A 42 -4.14 -1.98 -1.07
N GLY A 43 -3.23 -1.04 -1.33
CA GLY A 43 -3.52 0.14 -2.14
C GLY A 43 -3.83 -0.18 -3.60
N PHE A 44 -3.13 -1.15 -4.19
CA PHE A 44 -3.36 -1.59 -5.58
C PHE A 44 -4.73 -2.24 -5.73
N LYS A 45 -5.09 -3.15 -4.82
CA LYS A 45 -6.41 -3.80 -4.82
C LYS A 45 -7.53 -2.77 -4.74
N ASP A 46 -7.40 -1.82 -3.82
CA ASP A 46 -8.40 -0.78 -3.62
C ASP A 46 -8.50 0.16 -4.83
N GLY A 47 -7.36 0.66 -5.30
CA GLY A 47 -7.30 1.55 -6.47
C GLY A 47 -7.82 0.89 -7.74
N PHE A 48 -7.52 -0.39 -7.98
CA PHE A 48 -8.03 -1.13 -9.14
C PHE A 48 -9.54 -1.28 -9.10
N HIS A 49 -10.10 -1.69 -7.96
CA HIS A 49 -11.54 -1.84 -7.77
C HIS A 49 -12.29 -0.54 -8.05
N HIS A 50 -11.82 0.56 -7.46
CA HIS A 50 -12.38 1.90 -7.68
C HIS A 50 -12.28 2.34 -9.15
N ALA A 51 -11.10 2.21 -9.76
CA ALA A 51 -10.89 2.62 -11.14
C ALA A 51 -11.79 1.82 -12.11
N PHE A 52 -11.98 0.53 -11.85
CA PHE A 52 -12.86 -0.32 -12.64
C PHE A 52 -14.32 0.14 -12.58
N LEU A 53 -14.81 0.45 -11.39
CA LEU A 53 -16.18 0.95 -11.19
C LEU A 53 -16.41 2.30 -11.86
N VAL A 54 -15.47 3.24 -11.68
CA VAL A 54 -15.53 4.54 -12.36
C VAL A 54 -15.53 4.33 -13.87
N GLY A 55 -14.70 3.43 -14.40
CA GLY A 55 -14.68 3.07 -15.82
C GLY A 55 -16.01 2.51 -16.31
N LYS A 56 -16.64 1.60 -15.55
CA LYS A 56 -17.97 1.06 -15.85
C LYS A 56 -19.03 2.17 -15.85
N TYR A 57 -19.02 3.05 -14.86
CA TYR A 57 -19.95 4.18 -14.78
C TYR A 57 -19.80 5.12 -15.98
N VAL A 58 -18.56 5.48 -16.35
CA VAL A 58 -18.26 6.29 -17.54
C VAL A 58 -18.83 5.63 -18.80
N ALA A 59 -18.68 4.32 -18.96
CA ALA A 59 -19.16 3.60 -20.13
C ALA A 59 -20.70 3.52 -20.21
N LEU A 60 -21.39 3.53 -19.07
CA LEU A 60 -22.86 3.45 -18.99
C LEU A 60 -23.54 4.81 -19.10
N GLN A 61 -22.87 5.89 -18.70
CA GLN A 61 -23.43 7.24 -18.79
C GLN A 61 -23.37 7.78 -20.22
N LYS A 62 -24.54 8.16 -20.77
CA LYS A 62 -24.67 8.62 -22.16
C LYS A 62 -24.50 10.12 -22.34
N ASP A 63 -24.75 10.92 -21.30
CA ASP A 63 -24.41 12.34 -21.27
C ASP A 63 -24.64 12.87 -19.85
N ASN A 64 -23.60 13.46 -19.25
CA ASN A 64 -23.73 14.33 -18.07
C ASN A 64 -22.40 15.08 -17.87
N SER A 65 -22.33 16.26 -18.49
CA SER A 65 -21.14 17.11 -18.51
C SER A 65 -20.78 17.74 -17.14
N GLU A 66 -21.59 17.54 -16.09
CA GLU A 66 -21.36 18.13 -14.76
C GLU A 66 -20.80 17.14 -13.72
N ASP A 67 -20.88 15.83 -13.95
CA ASP A 67 -20.38 14.86 -12.99
C ASP A 67 -18.84 14.92 -12.94
N LEU A 68 -18.31 15.29 -11.77
CA LEU A 68 -16.88 15.38 -11.55
C LEU A 68 -16.19 14.02 -11.80
N LEU A 69 -16.90 12.89 -11.60
CA LEU A 69 -16.39 11.52 -11.89
C LEU A 69 -16.07 11.36 -13.37
N LEU A 70 -16.93 11.91 -14.23
CA LEU A 70 -16.79 11.85 -15.67
C LEU A 70 -15.76 12.88 -16.16
N LYS A 71 -15.61 14.02 -15.49
CA LYS A 71 -14.61 15.05 -15.83
C LYS A 71 -13.18 14.58 -15.57
N ASN A 72 -12.92 13.96 -14.41
CA ASN A 72 -11.58 13.56 -13.99
C ASN A 72 -11.57 12.14 -13.40
N PRO A 73 -11.82 11.09 -14.22
CA PRO A 73 -11.85 9.71 -13.73
C PRO A 73 -10.48 9.24 -13.18
N LYS A 74 -9.38 9.86 -13.65
CA LYS A 74 -8.01 9.55 -13.23
C LYS A 74 -7.72 9.89 -11.76
N THR A 75 -8.49 10.78 -11.15
CA THR A 75 -8.32 11.14 -9.73
C THR A 75 -9.19 10.29 -8.81
N GLY A 76 -9.98 9.36 -9.35
CA GLY A 76 -10.69 8.34 -8.58
C GLY A 76 -11.63 8.84 -7.48
N HIS A 77 -12.07 10.12 -7.53
CA HIS A 77 -12.80 10.77 -6.43
C HIS A 77 -12.10 10.72 -5.08
N CYS A 78 -10.77 10.78 -5.08
CA CYS A 78 -10.01 11.08 -3.88
C CYS A 78 -10.55 12.38 -3.25
N GLN A 79 -11.15 12.27 -2.06
CA GLN A 79 -11.83 13.40 -1.45
C GLN A 79 -10.84 14.52 -1.08
N ILE A 80 -9.59 14.16 -0.78
CA ILE A 80 -8.49 15.10 -0.55
C ILE A 80 -8.17 15.92 -1.82
N CYS A 81 -8.27 15.32 -3.00
CA CYS A 81 -8.07 16.03 -4.26
C CYS A 81 -9.22 17.00 -4.58
N LEU A 82 -10.40 16.80 -3.98
CA LEU A 82 -11.56 17.67 -4.12
C LEU A 82 -11.60 18.77 -3.05
N ASP A 83 -11.21 18.42 -1.83
CA ASP A 83 -11.13 19.32 -0.69
C ASP A 83 -9.78 19.16 0.03
N PRO A 84 -8.80 20.01 -0.31
CA PRO A 84 -7.50 20.02 0.36
C PRO A 84 -7.57 20.27 1.87
N LEU A 85 -8.67 20.84 2.40
CA LEU A 85 -8.85 21.03 3.84
C LEU A 85 -8.97 19.71 4.60
N LEU A 86 -9.23 18.60 3.89
CA LEU A 86 -9.23 17.27 4.48
C LEU A 86 -7.82 16.80 4.89
N LEU A 87 -6.74 17.44 4.42
CA LEU A 87 -5.36 17.12 4.84
C LEU A 87 -5.12 17.34 6.34
N ASP A 88 -5.92 18.20 6.99
CA ASP A 88 -5.82 18.47 8.42
C ASP A 88 -6.50 17.40 9.29
N LYS A 89 -7.23 16.45 8.67
CA LYS A 89 -7.89 15.35 9.39
C LYS A 89 -6.93 14.20 9.66
N ASP A 90 -7.27 13.41 10.68
CA ASP A 90 -6.54 12.17 10.92
C ASP A 90 -6.82 11.12 9.82
N LEU A 91 -5.91 10.15 9.69
CA LEU A 91 -5.97 9.14 8.64
C LEU A 91 -7.27 8.32 8.68
N LYS A 92 -7.80 8.02 9.87
CA LYS A 92 -9.04 7.22 10.00
C LYS A 92 -10.25 7.99 9.50
N GLN A 93 -10.32 9.27 9.84
CA GLN A 93 -11.39 10.15 9.35
C GLN A 93 -11.34 10.30 7.83
N LEU A 94 -10.15 10.34 7.24
CA LEU A 94 -9.96 10.37 5.78
C LEU A 94 -10.44 9.08 5.12
N GLU A 95 -10.07 7.93 5.69
CA GLU A 95 -10.53 6.61 5.23
C GLU A 95 -12.05 6.50 5.29
N GLU A 96 -12.67 6.92 6.39
CA GLU A 96 -14.13 6.91 6.56
C GLU A 96 -14.85 7.80 5.52
N VAL A 97 -14.32 9.01 5.28
CA VAL A 97 -14.89 9.96 4.30
C VAL A 97 -14.79 9.40 2.89
N ASN A 98 -13.63 8.83 2.52
CA ASN A 98 -13.45 8.19 1.22
C ASN A 98 -14.37 6.96 1.07
N ALA A 99 -14.44 6.09 2.08
CA ALA A 99 -15.27 4.89 2.05
C ALA A 99 -16.76 5.21 1.91
N ALA A 100 -17.28 6.17 2.69
CA ALA A 100 -18.68 6.59 2.62
C ALA A 100 -19.04 7.18 1.25
N HIS A 101 -18.11 7.89 0.62
CA HIS A 101 -18.29 8.42 -0.73
C HIS A 101 -18.28 7.30 -1.79
N THR A 102 -17.33 6.38 -1.69
CA THR A 102 -17.23 5.21 -2.58
C THR A 102 -18.49 4.35 -2.54
N GLN A 103 -19.08 4.15 -1.36
CA GLN A 103 -20.31 3.39 -1.21
C GLN A 103 -21.46 4.02 -1.99
N LYS A 104 -21.61 5.35 -1.95
CA LYS A 104 -22.63 6.07 -2.73
C LYS A 104 -22.44 5.92 -4.24
N ILE A 105 -21.19 5.77 -4.71
CA ILE A 105 -20.92 5.50 -6.13
C ILE A 105 -21.32 4.07 -6.49
N HIS A 106 -20.98 3.09 -5.65
CA HIS A 106 -21.40 1.71 -5.85
C HIS A 106 -22.93 1.60 -5.98
N GLU A 107 -23.65 2.22 -5.06
CA GLU A 107 -25.13 2.27 -5.05
C GLU A 107 -25.74 2.91 -6.31
N LYS A 108 -24.99 3.75 -7.03
CA LYS A 108 -25.43 4.35 -8.31
C LYS A 108 -25.11 3.50 -9.53
N ILE A 109 -24.19 2.53 -9.42
CA ILE A 109 -23.70 1.69 -10.50
C ILE A 109 -24.40 0.32 -10.53
N GLU A 110 -24.85 -0.17 -9.36
CA GLU A 110 -25.71 -1.36 -9.22
C GLU A 110 -27.17 -1.06 -9.58
#